data_AF-A0A5D8YPU7-F1
#
_entry.id   AF-A0A5D8YPU7-F1
#
_cell.length_a   1.000
_cell.length_b   1.000
_cell.length_c   1.000
_cell.angle_alpha   90.00
_cell.angle_beta   90.00
_cell.angle_gamma   90.00
#
_symmetry.space_group_name_H-M   'P 1'
#
loop_
_entity.id
_entity.type
_entity.pdbx_description
1 polymer ?
#
loop_
_entity_poly.entity_id
_entity_poly.type
_entity_poly.pdbx_seq_one_letter_code
_entity_poly.pdbx_strand_id
1 'polypeptide(L)'
;MNLKNVNIAGALGAVVVIVAGFFPLLHLPIVGNWNYWNIDITLASLVYLFAVLSLIAAILNKSRMLKFCGWAVWFLVVLTLAGIWFKVDSAFSFIPLKKLARFAGKMVEYQWYTWLVIFLGVFFIITGAGKENRE
;
A
#
# COMPACT_ATOMS: atom_id res chain seq x y z
N MET A 1 -1.10 -25.22 16.05
CA MET A 1 -1.42 -23.78 16.05
C MET A 1 -2.87 -23.62 16.50
N ASN A 2 -3.13 -22.96 17.63
CA ASN A 2 -4.48 -22.81 18.15
C ASN A 2 -5.14 -21.60 17.45
N LEU A 3 -5.94 -21.85 16.41
CA LEU A 3 -6.59 -20.82 15.58
C LEU A 3 -7.52 -19.90 16.38
N LYS A 4 -7.88 -20.28 17.60
CA LYS A 4 -8.78 -19.53 18.49
C LYS A 4 -8.19 -18.19 18.96
N ASN A 5 -6.88 -18.01 18.90
CA ASN A 5 -6.19 -16.80 19.36
C ASN A 5 -5.72 -15.89 18.22
N VAL A 6 -6.10 -16.17 16.97
CA VAL A 6 -5.66 -15.36 15.83
C VAL A 6 -6.32 -13.99 15.85
N ASN A 7 -5.55 -12.94 15.62
CA ASN A 7 -6.09 -11.59 15.44
C ASN A 7 -6.72 -11.45 14.06
N ILE A 8 -8.01 -11.81 13.95
CA ILE A 8 -8.74 -11.85 12.67
C ILE A 8 -8.74 -10.47 11.99
N ALA A 9 -8.92 -9.38 12.74
CA ALA A 9 -8.92 -8.03 12.18
C ALA A 9 -7.55 -7.68 11.57
N GLY A 10 -6.46 -7.96 12.29
CA GLY A 10 -5.10 -7.73 11.78
C GLY A 10 -4.78 -8.59 10.54
N ALA A 11 -5.19 -9.86 10.55
CA ALA A 11 -4.98 -10.76 9.42
C ALA A 11 -5.77 -10.32 8.19
N LEU A 12 -7.04 -9.95 8.35
CA LEU A 12 -7.86 -9.38 7.27
C LEU A 12 -7.25 -8.10 6.73
N GLY A 13 -6.80 -7.19 7.61
CA GLY A 13 -6.13 -5.97 7.19
C GLY A 13 -4.88 -6.24 6.35
N ALA A 14 -4.05 -7.19 6.76
CA ALA A 14 -2.87 -7.61 6.03
C ALA A 14 -3.19 -8.17 4.64
N VAL A 15 -4.19 -9.06 4.55
CA VAL A 15 -4.65 -9.63 3.28
C VAL A 15 -5.20 -8.54 2.36
N VAL A 16 -5.99 -7.60 2.90
CA VAL A 16 -6.52 -6.46 2.14
C VAL A 16 -5.39 -5.63 1.55
N VAL A 17 -4.35 -5.30 2.31
CA VAL A 17 -3.19 -4.55 1.80
C VAL A 17 -2.49 -5.30 0.68
N ILE A 18 -2.22 -6.60 0.85
CA ILE A 18 -1.52 -7.43 -0.15
C ILE A 18 -2.31 -7.50 -1.45
N VAL A 19 -3.62 -7.78 -1.34
CA VAL A 19 -4.50 -7.93 -2.50
C VAL A 19 -4.69 -6.59 -3.20
N ALA A 20 -5.01 -5.53 -2.45
CA ALA A 20 -5.19 -4.18 -2.99
C ALA A 20 -3.91 -3.65 -3.66
N GLY A 21 -2.73 -4.01 -3.15
CA GLY A 21 -1.45 -3.59 -3.73
C GLY A 21 -1.18 -4.10 -5.16
N PHE A 22 -1.86 -5.17 -5.59
CA PHE A 22 -1.78 -5.67 -6.96
C PHE A 22 -2.69 -4.91 -7.94
N PHE A 23 -3.71 -4.22 -7.44
CA PHE A 23 -4.60 -3.42 -8.26
C PHE A 23 -3.95 -2.11 -8.71
N PRO A 24 -4.42 -1.50 -9.80
CA PRO A 24 -3.93 -0.21 -10.27
C PRO A 24 -4.09 0.87 -9.19
N LEU A 25 -2.99 1.57 -8.89
CA LEU A 25 -2.95 2.75 -8.03
C LEU A 25 -3.15 4.04 -8.83
N LEU A 26 -2.76 4.00 -10.09
CA LEU A 26 -2.86 5.11 -11.02
C LEU A 26 -2.98 4.60 -12.45
N HIS A 27 -3.67 5.40 -13.27
CA HIS A 27 -3.84 5.17 -14.69
C HIS A 27 -3.20 6.34 -15.45
N LEU A 28 -2.25 6.02 -16.34
CA LEU A 28 -1.69 6.98 -17.28
C LEU A 28 -2.33 6.76 -18.65
N PRO A 29 -2.72 7.83 -19.37
CA PRO A 29 -3.48 7.72 -20.62
C PRO A 29 -2.74 6.98 -21.75
N ILE A 30 -1.40 7.00 -21.73
CA ILE A 30 -0.54 6.40 -22.79
C ILE A 30 0.14 5.13 -22.28
N VAL A 31 0.59 5.13 -21.02
CA VAL A 31 1.36 4.00 -20.46
C VAL A 31 0.44 2.92 -19.85
N GLY A 32 -0.77 3.29 -19.46
CA GLY A 32 -1.76 2.39 -18.86
C GLY A 32 -1.71 2.36 -17.34
N ASN A 33 -2.18 1.24 -16.78
CA ASN A 33 -2.35 1.04 -15.34
C ASN A 33 -1.04 0.71 -14.64
N TRP A 34 -0.74 1.41 -13.55
CA TRP A 34 0.41 1.18 -12.70
C TRP A 34 -0.02 0.78 -11.29
N ASN A 35 0.58 -0.28 -10.77
CA ASN A 35 0.47 -0.67 -9.37
C ASN A 35 1.79 -0.36 -8.63
N TYR A 36 1.93 -0.86 -7.39
CA TYR A 36 3.14 -0.65 -6.57
C TYR A 36 4.45 -0.97 -7.32
N TRP A 37 4.47 -2.10 -8.03
CA TRP A 37 5.67 -2.61 -8.69
C TRP A 37 6.11 -1.72 -9.86
N ASN A 38 5.17 -1.01 -10.50
CA ASN A 38 5.49 -0.08 -11.59
C ASN A 38 6.02 1.27 -11.08
N ILE A 39 5.58 1.70 -9.90
CA ILE A 39 6.00 2.96 -9.30
C ILE A 39 7.46 2.85 -8.86
N ASP A 40 7.71 1.98 -7.90
CA ASP A 40 9.04 1.79 -7.32
C ASP A 40 9.15 0.39 -6.69
N ILE A 41 10.10 -0.41 -7.19
CA ILE A 41 10.27 -1.80 -6.78
C ILE A 41 10.72 -1.93 -5.31
N THR A 42 11.47 -0.96 -4.80
CA THR A 42 11.95 -0.94 -3.43
C THR A 42 10.82 -0.64 -2.47
N LEU A 43 10.01 0.40 -2.74
CA LEU A 43 8.83 0.72 -1.94
C LEU A 43 7.80 -0.42 -1.98
N ALA A 44 7.55 -1.00 -3.17
CA ALA A 44 6.68 -2.17 -3.31
C ALA A 44 7.15 -3.32 -2.42
N SER A 45 8.43 -3.68 -2.51
CA SER A 45 8.99 -4.79 -1.73
C SER A 45 8.86 -4.56 -0.23
N LEU A 46 9.08 -3.32 0.25
CA LEU A 46 8.93 -2.98 1.67
C LEU A 46 7.47 -3.06 2.12
N VAL A 47 6.51 -2.52 1.35
CA VAL A 47 5.08 -2.60 1.68
C VAL A 47 4.63 -4.05 1.81
N TYR A 48 5.00 -4.89 0.84
CA TYR A 48 4.64 -6.31 0.86
C TYR A 48 5.33 -7.07 2.00
N LEU A 49 6.61 -6.78 2.26
CA LEU A 49 7.34 -7.37 3.39
C LEU A 49 6.62 -7.08 4.71
N PHE A 50 6.31 -5.81 5.00
CA PHE A 50 5.63 -5.44 6.24
C PHE A 50 4.19 -5.94 6.29
N ALA A 51 3.49 -6.04 5.15
CA ALA A 51 2.17 -6.65 5.09
C ALA A 51 2.23 -8.15 5.43
N VAL A 52 3.18 -8.90 4.89
CA VAL A 52 3.39 -10.32 5.26
C VAL A 52 3.79 -10.47 6.72
N LEU A 53 4.69 -9.62 7.23
CA LEU A 53 5.05 -9.61 8.65
C LEU A 53 3.84 -9.30 9.55
N SER A 54 2.95 -8.41 9.12
CA SER A 54 1.71 -8.13 9.84
C SER A 54 0.76 -9.33 9.87
N LEU A 55 0.67 -10.09 8.78
CA LEU A 55 -0.11 -11.33 8.73
C LEU A 55 0.46 -12.37 9.71
N ILE A 56 1.79 -12.54 9.73
CA ILE A 56 2.47 -13.43 10.69
C ILE A 56 2.23 -12.95 12.13
N ALA A 57 2.36 -11.64 12.38
CA ALA A 57 2.11 -11.07 13.71
C ALA A 57 0.67 -11.28 14.18
N ALA A 58 -0.30 -11.17 13.28
CA ALA A 58 -1.71 -11.41 13.57
C ALA A 58 -1.99 -12.88 13.89
N ILE A 59 -1.38 -13.81 13.17
CA ILE A 59 -1.50 -15.25 13.40
C ILE A 59 -0.86 -15.65 14.74
N LEU A 60 0.30 -15.08 15.07
CA LEU A 60 0.99 -15.31 16.34
C LEU A 60 0.44 -14.49 17.51
N ASN A 61 -0.60 -13.68 17.25
CA ASN A 61 -1.21 -12.75 18.20
C ASN A 61 -0.20 -11.85 18.93
N LYS A 62 0.79 -11.31 18.19
CA LYS A 62 1.83 -10.41 18.73
C LYS A 62 1.45 -8.95 18.45
N SER A 63 0.64 -8.32 19.31
CA SER A 63 0.09 -6.99 18.99
C SER A 63 1.12 -5.90 18.88
N ARG A 64 2.21 -5.94 19.66
CA ARG A 64 3.29 -4.95 19.53
C ARG A 64 3.92 -4.98 18.14
N MET A 65 4.16 -6.19 17.62
CA MET A 65 4.72 -6.40 16.28
C MET A 65 3.69 -6.03 15.19
N LEU A 66 2.43 -6.39 15.39
CA LEU A 66 1.33 -6.05 14.49
C LEU A 66 1.17 -4.52 14.35
N LYS A 67 1.19 -3.79 15.46
CA LYS A 67 1.09 -2.33 15.49
C LYS A 67 2.28 -1.66 14.81
N PHE A 68 3.50 -2.15 15.06
CA PHE A 68 4.69 -1.65 14.39
C PHE A 68 4.61 -1.84 12.87
N CYS A 69 4.24 -3.04 12.42
CA CYS A 69 4.08 -3.30 10.98
C CYS A 69 2.99 -2.42 10.36
N GLY A 70 1.85 -2.24 11.03
CA GLY A 70 0.77 -1.36 10.56
C GLY A 70 1.22 0.08 10.35
N TRP A 71 1.95 0.66 11.30
CA TRP A 71 2.52 2.01 11.15
C TRP A 71 3.60 2.08 10.07
N ALA A 72 4.44 1.05 9.95
CA ALA A 72 5.45 0.98 8.88
C ALA A 72 4.78 0.95 7.50
N VAL A 73 3.76 0.12 7.30
CA VAL A 73 2.98 0.10 6.04
C VAL A 73 2.32 1.45 5.80
N TRP A 74 1.67 2.05 6.80
CA TRP A 74 1.05 3.37 6.67
C TRP A 74 2.05 4.42 6.15
N PHE A 75 3.22 4.49 6.78
CA PHE A 75 4.27 5.43 6.41
C PHE A 75 4.77 5.17 4.98
N LEU A 76 4.99 3.90 4.60
CA LEU A 76 5.43 3.53 3.26
C LEU A 76 4.38 3.87 2.19
N VAL A 77 3.10 3.65 2.46
CA VAL A 77 1.99 4.01 1.53
C VAL A 77 1.98 5.53 1.29
N VAL A 78 2.16 6.33 2.34
CA VAL A 78 2.26 7.79 2.22
C VAL A 78 3.52 8.20 1.44
N LEU A 79 4.65 7.53 1.65
CA LEU A 79 5.85 7.74 0.85
C LEU A 79 5.63 7.39 -0.62
N THR A 80 4.88 6.32 -0.93
CA THR A 80 4.55 5.98 -2.32
C THR A 80 3.71 7.06 -2.98
N LEU A 81 2.74 7.65 -2.29
CA LEU A 81 1.99 8.81 -2.80
C LEU A 81 2.91 9.97 -3.18
N ALA A 82 3.89 10.29 -2.33
CA ALA A 82 4.89 11.31 -2.63
C ALA A 82 5.82 10.89 -3.79
N GLY A 83 6.22 9.62 -3.84
CA GLY A 83 7.09 9.06 -4.88
C GLY A 83 6.49 9.12 -6.29
N ILE A 84 5.17 9.05 -6.42
CA ILE A 84 4.47 9.14 -7.71
C ILE A 84 4.75 10.47 -8.41
N TRP A 85 4.84 11.59 -7.67
CA TRP A 85 5.15 12.89 -8.25
C TRP A 85 6.48 12.89 -9.02
N PHE A 86 7.51 12.26 -8.44
CA PHE A 86 8.82 12.15 -9.09
C PHE A 86 8.80 11.15 -10.25
N LYS A 87 8.08 10.02 -10.07
CA LYS A 87 8.01 8.97 -11.09
C LYS A 87 7.28 9.42 -12.34
N VAL A 88 6.15 10.10 -12.20
CA VAL A 88 5.32 10.57 -13.32
C VAL A 88 6.09 11.54 -14.22
N ASP A 89 6.89 12.44 -13.64
CA ASP A 89 7.70 13.38 -14.43
C ASP A 89 8.74 12.63 -15.28
N SER A 90 9.43 11.64 -14.69
CA SER A 90 10.37 10.79 -15.42
C SER A 90 9.68 9.94 -16.51
N ALA A 91 8.43 9.54 -16.28
CA ALA A 91 7.65 8.70 -17.18
C ALA A 91 7.35 9.37 -18.52
N PHE A 92 7.19 10.71 -18.55
CA PHE A 92 6.86 11.46 -19.76
C PHE A 92 8.08 12.12 -20.43
N SER A 93 9.29 11.84 -19.93
CA SER A 93 10.54 12.41 -20.46
C SER A 93 10.83 12.01 -21.92
N PHE A 94 10.19 10.94 -22.41
CA PHE A 94 10.26 10.51 -23.81
C PHE A 94 9.53 11.45 -24.80
N ILE A 95 8.64 12.35 -24.33
CA ILE A 95 7.90 13.27 -25.19
C ILE A 95 8.73 14.55 -25.39
N PRO A 96 9.28 14.81 -26.59
CA PRO A 96 10.15 15.98 -26.83
C PRO A 96 9.42 17.32 -26.65
N LEU A 97 8.08 17.34 -26.84
CA LEU A 97 7.24 18.50 -26.59
C LEU A 97 6.84 18.59 -25.11
N LYS A 98 7.57 19.41 -24.34
CA LYS A 98 7.33 19.67 -22.91
C LYS A 98 5.87 20.10 -22.58
N LYS A 99 5.18 20.76 -23.51
CA LYS A 99 3.76 21.14 -23.34
C LYS A 99 2.81 19.93 -23.34
N LEU A 100 3.06 18.96 -24.23
CA LEU A 100 2.28 17.72 -24.30
C LEU A 100 2.60 16.79 -23.11
N ALA A 101 3.87 16.69 -22.72
CA ALA A 101 4.27 15.96 -21.51
C ALA A 101 3.56 16.49 -20.26
N ARG A 102 3.52 17.82 -20.10
CA ARG A 102 2.83 18.47 -18.97
C ARG A 102 1.31 18.32 -19.04
N PHE A 103 0.73 18.24 -20.23
CA PHE A 103 -0.70 17.98 -20.40
C PHE A 103 -1.05 16.52 -20.06
N ALA A 104 -0.25 15.56 -20.52
CA ALA A 104 -0.40 14.15 -20.18
C ALA A 104 -0.21 13.89 -18.68
N GLY A 105 0.73 14.59 -18.03
CA GLY A 105 0.89 14.56 -16.58
C GLY A 105 -0.33 15.06 -15.79
N LYS A 106 -1.12 15.99 -16.35
CA LYS A 106 -2.40 16.42 -15.75
C LYS A 106 -3.54 15.43 -15.95
N MET A 107 -3.41 14.53 -16.92
CA MET A 107 -4.38 13.46 -17.19
C MET A 107 -4.06 12.18 -16.42
N VAL A 108 -3.10 12.21 -15.48
CA VAL A 108 -2.83 11.07 -14.60
C VAL A 108 -3.99 10.93 -13.62
N GLU A 109 -4.72 9.83 -13.74
CA GLU A 109 -5.86 9.52 -12.90
C GLU A 109 -5.41 8.67 -11.71
N TYR A 110 -5.53 9.23 -10.51
CA TYR A 110 -5.31 8.48 -9.27
C TYR A 110 -6.51 7.58 -9.02
N GLN A 111 -6.28 6.27 -8.91
CA GLN A 111 -7.31 5.28 -8.61
C GLN A 111 -7.62 5.31 -7.10
N TRP A 112 -8.27 6.38 -6.65
CA TRP A 112 -8.49 6.65 -5.22
C TRP A 112 -9.17 5.51 -4.46
N TYR A 113 -10.00 4.72 -5.13
CA TYR A 113 -10.61 3.53 -4.52
C TYR A 113 -9.55 2.53 -4.00
N THR A 114 -8.53 2.23 -4.79
CA THR A 114 -7.43 1.32 -4.39
C THR A 114 -6.68 1.87 -3.18
N TRP A 115 -6.39 3.18 -3.17
CA TRP A 115 -5.75 3.84 -2.03
C TRP A 115 -6.57 3.73 -0.76
N LEU A 116 -7.87 4.04 -0.84
CA LEU A 116 -8.79 3.94 0.30
C LEU A 116 -8.86 2.50 0.85
N VAL A 117 -8.90 1.50 -0.03
CA VAL A 117 -8.89 0.08 0.39
C VAL A 117 -7.57 -0.28 1.09
N ILE A 118 -6.42 0.19 0.60
CA ILE A 118 -5.13 -0.02 1.28
C ILE A 118 -5.12 0.64 2.65
N PHE A 119 -5.55 1.91 2.74
CA PHE A 119 -5.62 2.62 4.02
C PHE A 119 -6.58 1.94 5.00
N LEU A 120 -7.69 1.37 4.50
CA LEU A 120 -8.61 0.59 5.32
C LEU A 120 -7.96 -0.70 5.83
N GLY A 121 -7.20 -1.40 4.99
CA GLY A 121 -6.42 -2.57 5.40
C GLY A 121 -5.40 -2.21 6.50
N VAL A 122 -4.67 -1.12 6.31
CA VAL A 122 -3.73 -0.58 7.31
C VAL A 122 -4.43 -0.22 8.62
N PHE A 123 -5.61 0.41 8.54
CA PHE A 123 -6.41 0.73 9.71
C PHE A 123 -6.79 -0.51 10.51
N PHE A 124 -7.18 -1.61 9.84
CA PHE A 124 -7.47 -2.88 10.51
C PHE A 124 -6.23 -3.53 11.14
N ILE A 125 -5.05 -3.44 10.51
CA ILE A 125 -3.79 -3.89 11.11
C ILE A 125 -3.51 -3.13 12.42
N ILE A 126 -3.60 -1.80 12.40
CA ILE A 126 -3.27 -0.94 13.55
C ILE A 126 -4.29 -1.12 14.68
N THR A 127 -5.58 -1.16 14.38
CA THR A 127 -6.65 -1.29 15.39
C THR A 127 -6.80 -2.72 15.91
N GLY A 128 -6.47 -3.74 15.11
CA GLY A 128 -6.43 -5.13 15.53
C GLY A 128 -5.48 -5.33 16.72
N ALA A 129 -4.34 -4.66 16.72
CA ALA A 129 -3.35 -4.72 17.81
C ALA A 129 -3.87 -4.17 19.16
N GLY A 130 -4.98 -3.42 19.20
CA GLY A 130 -5.55 -2.90 20.45
C GLY A 130 -6.31 -3.93 21.29
N LYS A 131 -6.55 -5.14 20.75
CA LYS A 131 -7.45 -6.14 21.38
C LYS A 131 -6.76 -7.10 22.36
N GLU A 132 -5.43 -7.20 22.37
CA GLU A 132 -4.68 -8.11 23.27
C GLU A 132 -4.76 -7.72 24.76
N ASN A 133 -5.11 -6.47 25.09
CA ASN A 133 -5.12 -5.96 26.48
C ASN A 133 -6.51 -5.97 27.15
N ARG A 134 -7.50 -6.70 26.60
CA ARG A 134 -8.90 -6.64 27.09
C ARG A 134 -9.47 -7.97 27.58
N GLU A 135 -8.64 -8.99 27.74
CA GLU A 135 -8.96 -10.26 28.42
C GLU A 135 -7.94 -10.49 29.53
#